data_AF-A0A9Q5BZR6-F1
#
_entry.id   AF-A0A9Q5BZR6-F1
#
_cell.length_a   1.000
_cell.length_b   1.000
_cell.length_c   1.000
_cell.angle_alpha   90.00
_cell.angle_beta   90.00
_cell.angle_gamma   90.00
#
_symmetry.space_group_name_H-M   'P 1'
#
loop_
_entity.id
_entity.type
_entity.pdbx_description
1 polymer ?
#
loop_
_entity_poly.entity_id
_entity_poly.type
_entity_poly.pdbx_seq_one_letter_code
_entity_poly.pdbx_strand_id
1 'polypeptide(L)' 'MSKLSKGDKLNIYREWTIHNKRAVYLSKKYGITEHNVWYLVSLIDKHGLNILDKSYVHYSN' A
#
# COMPACT_ATOMS: atom_id res chain seq x y z
N MET A 1 8.91 -7.42 -9.40
CA MET A 1 7.86 -6.54 -8.85
C MET A 1 8.31 -5.10 -9.06
N SER A 2 7.53 -4.26 -9.75
CA SER A 2 7.82 -2.83 -9.67
C SER A 2 7.63 -2.40 -8.22
N LYS A 3 8.70 -1.92 -7.59
CA LYS A 3 8.77 -1.67 -6.16
C LYS A 3 7.95 -0.42 -5.89
N LEU A 4 6.71 -0.55 -5.40
CA LEU A 4 5.88 0.60 -5.01
C LEU A 4 6.72 1.55 -4.17
N SER A 5 6.82 2.80 -4.62
CA SER A 5 7.52 3.83 -3.85
C SER A 5 6.75 4.13 -2.56
N LYS A 6 7.41 4.79 -1.61
CA LYS A 6 6.72 5.30 -0.40
C LYS A 6 5.54 6.20 -0.78
N GLY A 7 5.71 7.02 -1.82
CA GLY A 7 4.67 7.91 -2.35
C GLY A 7 3.47 7.15 -2.91
N ASP A 8 3.70 6.08 -3.68
CA ASP A 8 2.62 5.25 -4.22
C ASP A 8 1.80 4.61 -3.11
N LYS A 9 2.47 4.07 -2.08
CA LYS A 9 1.81 3.46 -0.92
C LYS A 9 0.94 4.46 -0.16
N LEU A 10 1.46 5.67 0.04
CA LEU A 10 0.71 6.75 0.69
C LEU A 10 -0.50 7.17 -0.14
N ASN A 11 -0.35 7.29 -1.46
CA ASN A 11 -1.44 7.66 -2.35
C ASN A 11 -2.53 6.58 -2.41
N ILE A 12 -2.16 5.30 -2.45
CA ILE A 12 -3.12 4.18 -2.37
C ILE A 12 -3.96 4.30 -1.09
N TYR A 13 -3.33 4.54 0.06
CA TYR A 13 -4.03 4.65 1.34
C TYR A 13 -4.94 5.88 1.41
N ARG A 14 -4.50 7.03 0.89
CA ARG A 14 -5.33 8.25 0.79
C ARG A 14 -6.53 8.05 -0.11
N GLU A 15 -6.34 7.43 -1.28
CA GLU A 15 -7.45 7.17 -2.21
C GLU A 15 -8.44 6.14 -1.67
N TRP A 16 -7.95 5.17 -0.90
CA TRP A 16 -8.81 4.26 -0.15
C TRP A 16 -9.68 4.99 0.88
N THR A 17 -9.06 5.78 1.76
CA THR A 17 -9.71 6.38 2.94
C THR A 17 -10.53 7.64 2.62
N ILE A 18 -10.00 8.55 1.80
CA ILE A 18 -10.61 9.85 1.50
C ILE A 18 -11.59 9.72 0.33
N HIS A 19 -11.18 9.00 -0.72
CA HIS A 19 -11.93 8.92 -1.97
C HIS A 19 -12.76 7.64 -2.11
N ASN A 20 -12.79 6.80 -1.06
CA ASN A 20 -13.51 5.52 -1.00
C ASN A 20 -13.29 4.65 -2.25
N LYS A 21 -12.07 4.65 -2.78
CA LYS A 21 -11.73 3.89 -4.00
C LYS A 21 -11.64 2.40 -3.67
N ARG A 22 -12.26 1.58 -4.52
CA ARG A 22 -12.24 0.12 -4.39
C ARG A 22 -10.89 -0.46 -4.77
N ALA A 23 -10.56 -1.63 -4.20
CA ALA A 23 -9.33 -2.36 -4.48
C ALA A 23 -9.11 -2.60 -5.99
N VAL A 24 -10.16 -2.97 -6.74
CA VAL A 24 -10.13 -3.17 -8.21
C VAL A 24 -9.62 -1.95 -8.98
N TYR A 25 -9.94 -0.73 -8.51
CA TYR A 25 -9.50 0.50 -9.16
C TYR A 25 -8.01 0.75 -8.87
N LEU A 26 -7.62 0.62 -7.61
CA LEU A 26 -6.26 0.86 -7.14
C LEU A 26 -5.28 -0.17 -7.70
N SER A 27 -5.71 -1.43 -7.80
CA SER A 27 -4.92 -2.52 -8.40
C SER A 27 -4.53 -2.19 -9.84
N LYS A 28 -5.49 -1.75 -10.65
CA LYS A 28 -5.25 -1.33 -12.04
C LYS A 28 -4.40 -0.08 -12.14
N LYS A 29 -4.69 0.95 -11.33
CA LYS A 29 -3.98 2.24 -11.37
C LYS A 29 -2.50 2.11 -11.01
N TYR A 30 -2.18 1.28 -10.01
CA TYR A 30 -0.82 1.11 -9.49
C TYR A 30 -0.12 -0.16 -9.99
N GLY A 31 -0.76 -0.95 -10.86
CA GLY A 31 -0.17 -2.17 -11.42
C GLY A 31 0.12 -3.26 -10.37
N ILE A 32 -0.72 -3.38 -9.35
CA ILE A 32 -0.61 -4.38 -8.28
C ILE A 32 -1.87 -5.23 -8.17
N THR A 33 -1.82 -6.34 -7.44
CA THR A 33 -3.01 -7.16 -7.19
C THR A 33 -3.91 -6.51 -6.15
N GLU A 34 -5.21 -6.82 -6.19
CA GLU A 34 -6.16 -6.37 -5.16
C GLU A 34 -5.75 -6.83 -3.76
N HIS A 35 -5.23 -8.06 -3.64
CA HIS A 35 -4.69 -8.59 -2.38
C HIS A 35 -3.59 -7.69 -1.80
N ASN A 36 -2.69 -7.16 -2.64
CA ASN A 36 -1.64 -6.25 -2.19
C ASN A 36 -2.20 -4.89 -1.73
N VAL A 37 -3.30 -4.42 -2.32
CA VAL A 37 -4.01 -3.22 -1.85
C VAL A 37 -4.57 -3.48 -0.44
N TRP A 38 -5.31 -4.57 -0.26
CA TRP A 38 -5.88 -4.95 1.04
C TRP A 38 -4.81 -5.14 2.13
N TYR A 39 -3.71 -5.80 1.77
CA TYR A 39 -2.57 -6.00 2.66
C TYR A 39 -1.96 -4.66 3.08
N LEU A 40 -1.71 -3.76 2.13
CA LEU A 40 -1.14 -2.44 2.41
C LEU A 40 -2.05 -1.61 3.32
N VAL A 41 -3.34 -1.57 3.04
CA VAL A 41 -4.33 -0.84 3.86
C VAL A 41 -4.33 -1.40 5.28
N SER A 42 -4.48 -2.72 5.44
CA SER A 42 -4.47 -3.39 6.74
C SER A 42 -3.17 -3.13 7.53
N LEU A 43 -2.04 -3.10 6.83
CA LEU A 43 -0.74 -2.85 7.43
C LEU A 43 -0.62 -1.42 7.96
N ILE A 44 -1.10 -0.43 7.21
CA ILE A 44 -1.12 0.97 7.62
C ILE A 44 -2.15 1.19 8.74
N ASP A 45 -3.32 0.57 8.68
CA ASP A 45 -4.33 0.68 9.75
C ASP A 45 -3.79 0.13 11.08
N LYS A 46 -3.03 -0.96 11.04
CA LYS A 46 -2.46 -1.59 12.25
C LYS A 46 -1.27 -0.82 12.84
N HIS A 47 -0.43 -0.22 12.01
CA HIS A 47 0.87 0.32 12.43
C HIS A 47 1.02 1.84 12.22
N GLY A 48 0.01 2.49 11.64
CA GLY A 48 0.08 3.86 11.17
C GLY A 48 0.99 4.05 9.96
N LEU A 49 1.08 5.28 9.46
CA LEU A 49 1.90 5.63 8.29
C LEU A 49 3.41 5.41 8.51
N ASN A 50 3.87 5.33 9.77
CA ASN A 50 5.26 5.09 10.13
C ASN A 50 5.80 3.75 9.59
N ILE A 51 4.93 2.79 9.27
CA ILE A 51 5.34 1.52 8.64
C ILE A 51 5.92 1.73 7.23
N LEU A 52 5.56 2.83 6.57
CA LEU A 52 6.06 3.17 5.22
C LEU A 52 7.48 3.71 5.24
N ASP A 53 7.97 4.18 6.39
CA ASP A 53 9.34 4.63 6.62
C ASP A 53 10.29 3.49 6.95
N LYS A 54 9.75 2.33 7.35
CA LYS A 54 10.56 1.13 7.48
C LYS A 54 10.96 0.70 6.07
N SER A 55 12.17 1.07 5.67
CA SER A 55 12.93 0.33 4.66
C SER A 55 12.73 -1.14 5.01
N TYR A 56 12.25 -1.95 4.05
CA TYR A 56 12.20 -3.40 4.20
C TYR A 56 13.64 -3.84 4.51
N VAL A 57 13.98 -3.89 5.79
CA VAL A 57 15.17 -4.59 6.26
C VAL A 57 14.86 -6.01 5.84
N HIS A 58 15.63 -6.51 4.88
CA HIS A 58 15.54 -7.89 4.43
C HIS A 58 15.46 -8.76 5.69
N TYR A 59 14.30 -9.38 5.94
CA TYR A 59 14.29 -10.64 6.69
C TYR A 59 14.92 -11.66 5.72
N SER A 60 16.25 -11.60 5.61
CA SER A 60 17.05 -12.67 5.05
C SER A 60 16.96 -13.81 6.06
N ASN A 61 16.33 -14.90 5.65
CA ASN A 61 16.47 -16.18 6.32
C ASN A 61 17.78 -16.85 5.87
#